data_AF-A0A1Y5PKS0-F1
#
_entry.id   AF-A0A1Y5PKS0-F1
#
_cell.length_a   1.000
_cell.length_b   1.000
_cell.length_c   1.000
_cell.angle_alpha   90.00
_cell.angle_beta   90.00
_cell.angle_gamma   90.00
#
_symmetry.space_group_name_H-M   'P 1'
#
loop_
_entity.id
_entity.type
_entity.pdbx_description
1 polymer ?
#
loop_
_entity_poly.entity_id
_entity_poly.type
_entity_poly.pdbx_seq_one_letter_code
_entity_poly.pdbx_strand_id
1 'polypeptide(L)' 'MECEKILLFSSDYPHWTFDDPRWLVKHLPEHAREAVMFRNGIETYKLPDTVPALEGQTRVF' A
#
# COMPACT_ATOMS: atom_id res chain seq x y z
N MET A 1 -8.18 3.66 17.30
CA MET A 1 -6.91 2.95 17.02
C MET A 1 -6.28 3.66 15.84
N GLU A 2 -5.01 4.04 15.93
CA GLU A 2 -4.28 4.82 14.91
C GLU A 2 -3.74 3.87 13.82
N CYS A 3 -4.66 3.24 13.09
CA CYS A 3 -4.36 2.21 12.09
C CYS A 3 -3.39 2.69 11.01
N GLU A 4 -3.44 3.98 10.68
CA GLU A 4 -2.56 4.67 9.74
C GLU A 4 -1.08 4.63 10.14
N LYS A 5 -0.74 4.33 11.40
CA LYS A 5 0.65 4.23 11.89
C LYS A 5 1.22 2.81 11.90
N ILE A 6 0.36 1.80 11.73
CA ILE A 6 0.73 0.41 12.03
C ILE A 6 0.41 -0.53 10.86
N LEU A 7 -0.68 -0.28 10.12
CA LEU A 7 -1.09 -1.18 9.06
C LEU A 7 -0.22 -1.03 7.81
N LEU A 8 0.10 -2.15 7.19
CA LEU A 8 0.75 -2.27 5.88
C LEU A 8 -0.19 -3.04 4.95
N PHE A 9 -0.31 -2.60 3.70
CA PHE A 9 -1.01 -3.38 2.68
C PHE A 9 -0.19 -4.61 2.26
N SER A 10 -0.87 -5.76 2.14
CA SER A 10 -0.38 -6.96 1.46
C SER A 10 -1.50 -7.48 0.57
N SER A 11 -1.15 -7.98 -0.62
CA SER A 11 -2.14 -8.56 -1.54
C SER A 11 -2.44 -10.03 -1.27
N ASP A 12 -1.60 -10.69 -0.48
CA ASP A 12 -1.63 -12.14 -0.24
C ASP A 12 -1.57 -13.01 -1.52
N TYR A 13 -1.09 -12.48 -2.66
CA TYR A 13 -0.92 -13.29 -3.88
C TYR A 13 0.09 -14.44 -3.65
N PRO A 14 -0.19 -15.69 -4.08
CA PRO A 14 -1.29 -16.15 -4.93
C PRO A 14 -2.44 -16.85 -4.18
N HIS A 15 -2.72 -16.48 -2.92
CA HIS A 15 -3.81 -17.09 -2.17
C HIS A 15 -5.17 -16.87 -2.84
N TRP A 16 -6.10 -17.79 -2.55
CA TRP A 16 -7.49 -17.74 -3.00
C TRP A 16 -8.23 -16.46 -2.55
N THR A 17 -7.85 -15.91 -1.39
CA THR A 17 -8.35 -14.65 -0.84
C THR A 17 -7.45 -13.47 -1.19
N PHE A 18 -6.92 -13.42 -2.41
CA PHE A 18 -6.14 -12.28 -2.88
C PHE A 18 -6.88 -10.94 -2.71
N ASP A 19 -6.15 -9.93 -2.23
CA ASP A 19 -6.64 -8.57 -2.06
C ASP A 19 -6.21 -7.68 -3.24
N ASP A 20 -7.17 -7.23 -4.05
CA ASP A 20 -6.92 -6.20 -5.07
C ASP A 20 -6.68 -4.83 -4.37
N PRO A 21 -5.51 -4.21 -4.55
CA PRO A 21 -5.21 -2.94 -3.90
C PRO A 21 -6.16 -1.80 -4.31
N ARG A 22 -6.71 -1.83 -5.54
CA ARG A 22 -7.70 -0.84 -6.01
C ARG A 22 -9.06 -1.03 -5.37
N TRP A 23 -9.37 -2.25 -4.92
CA TRP A 23 -10.59 -2.52 -4.17
C TRP A 23 -10.43 -2.03 -2.72
N LEU A 24 -9.31 -2.35 -2.07
CA LEU A 24 -9.05 -1.94 -0.69
C LEU A 24 -9.03 -0.41 -0.53
N VAL A 25 -8.28 0.31 -1.39
CA VAL A 25 -8.08 1.75 -1.24
C VAL A 25 -9.39 2.56 -1.24
N LYS A 26 -10.41 2.09 -1.97
CA LYS A 26 -11.74 2.73 -2.03
C LYS A 26 -12.43 2.77 -0.66
N HIS A 27 -12.11 1.81 0.21
CA HIS A 27 -12.70 1.65 1.53
C HIS A 27 -11.83 2.26 2.64
N LEU A 28 -10.59 2.63 2.33
CA LEU A 28 -9.72 3.34 3.27
C LEU A 28 -10.11 4.84 3.36
N PRO A 29 -10.17 5.41 4.58
CA PRO A 29 -10.22 6.85 4.76
C PRO A 29 -9.08 7.54 4.02
N GLU A 30 -9.35 8.69 3.39
CA GLU A 30 -8.38 9.39 2.54
C GLU A 30 -7.04 9.65 3.26
N HIS A 31 -7.09 10.10 4.52
CA HIS A 31 -5.90 10.39 5.33
C HIS A 31 -5.02 9.16 5.61
N ALA A 32 -5.55 7.94 5.51
CA ALA A 32 -4.83 6.72 5.81
C ALA A 32 -4.21 6.06 4.57
N ARG A 33 -4.68 6.40 3.36
CA ARG A 33 -4.32 5.70 2.11
C ARG A 33 -2.80 5.71 1.87
N GLU A 34 -2.16 6.87 1.96
CA GLU A 34 -0.73 7.00 1.68
C GLU A 34 0.12 6.23 2.69
N ALA A 35 -0.26 6.26 3.98
CA ALA A 35 0.48 5.58 5.03
C ALA A 35 0.37 4.06 4.91
N VAL A 36 -0.84 3.53 4.77
CA VAL A 36 -1.11 2.08 4.71
C VAL A 36 -0.61 1.46 3.40
N MET A 37 -0.79 2.15 2.26
CA MET A 37 -0.43 1.60 0.95
C MET A 37 1.07 1.76 0.64
N PHE A 38 1.76 2.73 1.25
CA PHE A 38 3.16 3.05 0.92
C PHE A 38 4.05 3.32 2.13
N ARG A 39 3.81 4.40 2.90
CA ARG A 39 4.82 4.95 3.83
C ARG A 39 5.21 4.00 4.94
N ASN A 40 4.24 3.28 5.53
CA ASN A 40 4.52 2.36 6.64
C ASN A 40 5.43 1.20 6.18
N GLY A 41 5.24 0.70 4.95
CA GLY A 41 6.10 -0.33 4.38
C GLY A 41 7.51 0.19 4.11
N ILE A 42 7.62 1.38 3.50
CA ILE A 42 8.91 2.03 3.24
C ILE A 42 9.71 2.22 4.54
N GLU A 43 9.07 2.73 5.59
CA GLU A 43 9.70 2.94 6.90
C GLU A 43 10.11 1.60 7.55
N THR A 44 9.20 0.63 7.60
CA THR A 44 9.43 -0.69 8.22
C THR A 44 10.63 -1.41 7.62
N TYR A 45 10.75 -1.37 6.30
CA TYR A 45 11.80 -2.07 5.57
C TYR A 45 13.00 -1.19 5.22
N LYS A 46 13.00 0.08 5.63
CA LYS A 46 14.07 1.07 5.38
C LYS A 46 14.39 1.20 3.88
N LEU A 47 13.34 1.26 3.07
CA LEU A 47 13.44 1.40 1.61
C LEU A 47 13.66 2.87 1.22
N PRO A 48 14.21 3.14 0.03
CA PRO A 48 14.21 4.50 -0.51
C PRO A 48 12.78 4.95 -0.83
N ASP A 49 12.50 6.24 -0.63
CA ASP A 49 11.17 6.84 -0.91
C ASP A 49 10.83 6.84 -2.40
N THR A 50 11.84 6.74 -3.27
CA THR A 50 11.68 6.72 -4.72
C THR A 50 12.60 5.70 -5.37
N VAL A 51 12.08 5.03 -6.40
CA VAL A 51 12.85 4.18 -7.32
C VAL A 51 12.51 4.58 -8.76
N PRO A 52 13.37 4.27 -9.76
CA PRO A 52 13.02 4.49 -11.16
C PRO A 52 11.68 3.83 -11.50
N ALA A 53 10.82 4.56 -12.20
CA ALA A 53 9.55 4.03 -12.65
C ALA A 53 9.76 2.92 -13.68
N LEU A 54 9.02 1.82 -13.53
CA LEU A 54 8.98 0.76 -14.54
C LEU A 54 8.00 1.14 -15.66
N GLU A 55 8.28 0.65 -16.86
CA GLU A 55 7.36 0.82 -17.99
C GLU A 55 5.99 0.22 -17.64
N GLY A 56 4.91 0.99 -17.84
CA GLY A 56 3.55 0.58 -17.51
C GLY A 56 3.17 0.66 -16.02
N GLN A 57 4.05 1.17 -15.15
CA GLN A 57 3.71 1.38 -13.73
C GLN A 57 2.48 2.28 -13.60
N THR A 58 1.50 1.83 -12.82
CA THR A 58 0.28 2.58 -12.52
C THR A 58 0.19 2.79 -11.01
N ARG A 59 0.03 4.05 -10.57
CA ARG A 59 -0.26 4.33 -9.15
C ARG A 59 -1.69 3.91 -8.84
N VAL A 60 -1.90 3.37 -7.65
CA VAL A 60 -3.15 2.69 -7.33
C VAL A 60 -4.31 3.64 -6.97
N PHE A 61 -3.99 4.90 -6.65
CA PHE A 61 -4.88 6.04 -6.50
C PHE A 61 -4.12 7.35 -6.77
#